data_AF-A0A1X2FD86-F1
#
_entry.id   AF-A0A1X2FD86-F1
#
_cell.length_a   1.000
_cell.length_b   1.000
_cell.length_c   1.000
_cell.angle_alpha   90.00
_cell.angle_beta   90.00
_cell.angle_gamma   90.00
#
_symmetry.space_group_name_H-M   'P 1'
#
loop_
_entity.id
_entity.type
_entity.pdbx_description
1 polymer ?
#
loop_
_entity_poly.entity_id
_entity_poly.type
_entity_poly.pdbx_seq_one_letter_code
_entity_poly.pdbx_strand_id
1 'polypeptide(L)'
;MTTPPPDPVAVWIDESGRLTSDLGSVDTRCTATIRAGHCPQRRQCVLLHRAPGPRLLFGELMSDLDDEAGIYLETHAKHLAADLVSITVDHVGPDGPPGSWRYRLLPMRWKTADGWRDTDARLAVWPD
;
A
#
# COMPACT_ATOMS: atom_id res chain seq x y z
N MET A 1 -19.96 -22.69 9.41
CA MET A 1 -18.99 -23.18 8.42
C MET A 1 -18.02 -22.05 8.17
N THR A 2 -16.80 -22.14 8.67
CA THR A 2 -15.73 -21.17 8.41
C THR A 2 -15.20 -21.46 7.01
N THR A 3 -15.38 -20.51 6.09
CA THR A 3 -14.72 -20.55 4.78
C THR A 3 -13.20 -20.65 5.01
N PRO A 4 -12.48 -21.54 4.32
CA PRO A 4 -11.02 -21.57 4.41
C PRO A 4 -10.47 -20.19 4.05
N PRO A 5 -9.38 -19.75 4.70
CA PRO A 5 -8.74 -18.50 4.33
C PRO A 5 -8.34 -18.56 2.84
N PRO A 6 -8.44 -17.43 2.11
CA PRO A 6 -8.06 -17.40 0.70
C PRO A 6 -6.58 -17.77 0.54
N ASP A 7 -6.26 -18.42 -0.57
CA ASP A 7 -4.87 -18.76 -0.90
C ASP A 7 -4.00 -17.50 -0.95
N PRO A 8 -2.77 -17.53 -0.39
CA PRO A 8 -1.91 -16.37 -0.38
C PRO A 8 -1.40 -16.04 -1.79
N VAL A 9 -1.48 -14.77 -2.15
CA VAL A 9 -0.95 -14.25 -3.42
C VAL A 9 0.58 -14.27 -3.38
N ALA A 10 1.22 -14.82 -4.42
CA ALA A 10 2.66 -14.75 -4.53
C ALA A 10 3.09 -13.32 -4.90
N VAL A 11 4.13 -12.83 -4.23
CA VAL A 11 4.77 -11.52 -4.51
C VAL A 11 6.28 -11.73 -4.64
N TRP A 12 6.90 -11.11 -5.63
CA TRP A 12 8.32 -11.23 -5.91
C TRP A 12 8.91 -9.99 -6.58
N ILE A 13 10.24 -9.94 -6.58
CA ILE A 13 11.01 -9.02 -7.41
C ILE A 13 11.29 -9.71 -8.75
N ASP A 14 10.86 -9.11 -9.86
CA ASP A 14 11.14 -9.63 -11.19
C ASP A 14 12.58 -9.34 -11.64
N GLU A 15 12.95 -9.85 -12.83
CA GLU A 15 14.29 -9.66 -13.40
C GLU A 15 14.67 -8.19 -13.63
N SER A 16 13.69 -7.28 -13.65
CA SER A 16 13.91 -5.84 -13.79
C SER A 16 14.03 -5.10 -12.45
N GLY A 17 14.01 -5.84 -11.33
CA GLY A 17 14.04 -5.26 -9.99
C GLY A 17 12.70 -4.68 -9.55
N ARG A 18 11.59 -5.00 -10.22
CA ARG A 18 10.26 -4.47 -9.87
C ARG A 18 9.49 -5.45 -9.02
N LEU A 19 8.80 -4.90 -8.02
CA LEU A 19 7.87 -5.66 -7.21
C LEU A 19 6.60 -6.01 -8.02
N THR A 20 6.29 -7.28 -8.09
CA THR A 20 5.14 -7.82 -8.83
C THR A 20 4.47 -8.93 -8.04
N SER A 21 3.27 -9.32 -8.45
CA SER A 21 2.46 -10.36 -7.83
C SER A 21 1.77 -11.22 -8.88
N ASP A 22 1.12 -12.31 -8.46
CA ASP A 22 0.25 -13.10 -9.36
C ASP A 22 -0.88 -12.26 -9.97
N LEU A 23 -1.25 -11.17 -9.29
CA LEU A 23 -2.26 -10.22 -9.73
C LEU A 23 -1.66 -9.07 -10.55
N GLY A 24 -0.36 -9.08 -10.84
CA GLY A 24 0.40 -8.10 -11.60
C GLY A 24 1.22 -7.12 -10.75
N SER A 25 1.68 -6.03 -11.37
CA SER A 25 2.67 -5.12 -10.77
C SER A 25 2.17 -4.47 -9.47
N VAL A 26 3.03 -4.44 -8.45
CA VAL A 26 2.76 -3.78 -7.18
C VAL A 26 3.36 -2.38 -7.20
N ASP A 27 2.56 -1.39 -6.82
CA ASP A 27 2.99 -0.01 -6.77
C ASP A 27 3.83 0.25 -5.51
N THR A 28 5.14 0.45 -5.72
CA THR A 28 6.11 0.81 -4.68
C THR A 28 6.51 2.28 -4.70
N ARG A 29 5.91 3.08 -5.59
CA ARG A 29 6.32 4.48 -5.85
C ARG A 29 5.28 5.48 -5.35
N CYS A 30 4.27 5.04 -4.60
CA CYS A 30 3.29 5.93 -4.01
C CYS A 30 3.72 6.29 -2.58
N THR A 31 4.32 7.46 -2.44
CA THR A 31 4.81 7.97 -1.16
C THR A 31 3.93 9.10 -0.64
N ALA A 32 3.65 9.04 0.66
CA ALA A 32 2.92 10.09 1.39
C ALA A 32 3.89 10.98 2.16
N THR A 33 3.61 12.28 2.18
CA THR A 33 4.38 13.28 2.93
C THR A 33 3.45 14.11 3.80
N ILE A 34 3.93 14.51 4.99
CA ILE A 34 3.20 15.41 5.87
C ILE A 34 3.77 16.82 5.70
N ARG A 35 2.92 17.81 5.39
CA ARG A 35 3.32 19.23 5.31
C ARG A 35 2.57 20.07 6.32
N ALA A 36 3.31 20.78 7.16
CA ALA A 36 2.75 21.76 8.08
C ALA A 36 2.42 23.08 7.37
N GLY A 37 1.30 23.72 7.74
CA GLY A 37 0.93 25.04 7.25
C GLY A 37 0.62 25.15 5.75
N HIS A 38 0.44 24.02 5.06
CA HIS A 38 0.11 23.99 3.63
C HIS A 38 -1.30 24.54 3.35
N CYS A 39 -2.29 24.11 4.13
CA CYS A 39 -3.66 24.64 4.05
C CYS A 39 -3.97 25.60 5.21
N PRO A 40 -4.56 26.78 4.96
CA PRO A 40 -4.91 27.73 6.03
C PRO A 40 -5.82 27.16 7.11
N GLN A 41 -6.72 26.23 6.76
CA GLN A 41 -7.66 25.63 7.72
C GLN A 41 -7.09 24.39 8.44
N ARG A 42 -5.86 23.94 8.13
CA ARG A 42 -5.29 22.72 8.70
C ARG A 42 -3.87 22.94 9.22
N ARG A 43 -3.54 22.31 10.35
CA ARG A 43 -2.18 22.39 10.92
C ARG A 43 -1.17 21.58 10.10
N GLN A 44 -1.59 20.40 9.64
CA GLN A 44 -0.79 19.48 8.83
C GLN A 44 -1.69 18.87 7.75
N CYS A 45 -1.16 18.77 6.54
CA CYS A 45 -1.78 18.05 5.42
C CYS A 45 -0.99 16.79 5.12
N VAL A 46 -1.68 15.72 4.74
CA VAL A 46 -1.10 14.51 4.15
C VAL A 46 -1.20 14.62 2.63
N LEU A 47 -0.07 14.51 1.94
CA LEU A 47 0.02 14.67 0.50
C LEU A 47 0.61 13.43 -0.16
N LEU A 48 0.01 13.02 -1.27
CA LEU A 48 0.60 12.08 -2.21
C LEU A 48 1.16 12.82 -3.42
N HIS A 49 2.31 12.42 -3.93
CA HIS A 49 2.84 13.00 -5.19
C HIS A 49 2.01 12.62 -6.42
N ARG A 50 1.36 11.46 -6.37
CA ARG A 50 0.41 10.97 -7.38
C ARG A 50 -0.58 9.99 -6.76
N ALA A 51 -1.68 9.72 -7.45
CA ALA A 51 -2.61 8.68 -7.04
C ALA A 51 -1.90 7.32 -6.92
N PRO A 52 -2.22 6.50 -5.91
CA PRO A 52 -1.71 5.15 -5.76
C PRO A 52 -2.24 4.25 -6.87
N GLY A 53 -1.46 3.24 -7.20
CA GLY A 53 -1.84 2.20 -8.14
C GLY A 53 -2.87 1.22 -7.57
N PRO A 54 -3.32 0.28 -8.41
CA PRO A 54 -4.32 -0.73 -8.06
C PRO A 54 -3.85 -1.78 -7.05
N ARG A 55 -2.55 -1.88 -6.79
CA ARG A 55 -1.92 -2.89 -5.93
C ARG A 55 -0.84 -2.23 -5.08
N LEU A 56 -0.86 -2.42 -3.77
CA LEU A 56 0.11 -1.88 -2.80
C LEU A 56 0.50 -2.97 -1.79
N LEU A 57 1.70 -2.88 -1.21
CA LEU A 57 2.00 -3.62 0.02
C LEU A 57 1.37 -2.91 1.22
N PHE A 58 0.89 -3.69 2.19
CA PHE A 58 0.29 -3.21 3.44
C PHE A 58 0.80 -4.06 4.61
N GLY A 59 1.22 -3.45 5.73
CA GLY A 59 1.61 -4.18 6.93
C GLY A 59 3.07 -4.67 6.98
N GLU A 60 3.89 -4.37 5.97
CA GLU A 60 5.35 -4.40 6.12
C GLU A 60 5.82 -2.95 6.12
N LEU A 61 6.49 -2.52 7.19
CA LEU A 61 7.15 -1.22 7.20
C LEU A 61 8.19 -1.25 6.08
N MET A 62 8.00 -0.44 5.03
CA MET A 62 8.93 -0.39 3.91
C MET A 62 10.36 0.00 4.30
N SER A 63 10.58 0.51 5.53
CA SER A 63 11.91 0.69 6.12
C SER A 63 12.70 -0.62 6.24
N ASP A 64 12.03 -1.77 6.29
CA ASP A 64 12.66 -3.09 6.34
C ASP A 64 13.08 -3.59 4.94
N LEU A 65 12.74 -2.84 3.87
CA LEU A 65 13.09 -3.08 2.47
C LEU A 65 14.23 -2.19 1.95
N ASP A 66 14.98 -1.54 2.86
CA ASP A 66 16.11 -0.64 2.62
C ASP A 66 15.75 0.75 2.05
N ASP A 67 16.35 1.77 2.67
CA ASP A 67 16.30 3.22 2.43
C ASP A 67 15.03 4.01 2.82
N GLU A 68 15.25 5.26 3.24
CA GLU A 68 14.36 6.30 3.82
C GLU A 68 13.08 6.66 3.02
N ALA A 69 12.60 5.80 2.12
CA ALA A 69 11.41 5.99 1.31
C ALA A 69 10.18 5.31 1.93
N GLY A 70 9.83 5.69 3.17
CA GLY A 70 8.66 5.13 3.85
C GLY A 70 7.35 5.38 3.08
N ILE A 71 6.63 4.31 2.73
CA ILE A 71 5.21 4.39 2.37
C ILE A 71 4.42 4.66 3.66
N TYR A 72 4.12 5.94 3.91
CA TYR A 72 3.27 6.37 5.03
C TYR A 72 1.75 6.22 4.75
N LEU A 73 1.36 5.40 3.77
CA LEU A 73 -0.06 5.20 3.48
C LEU A 73 -0.76 4.35 4.53
N GLU A 74 -0.05 3.40 5.15
CA GLU A 74 -0.61 2.54 6.19
C GLU A 74 -1.06 3.34 7.41
N THR A 75 -0.27 4.33 7.86
CA THR A 75 -0.65 5.20 8.98
C THR A 75 -1.86 6.09 8.68
N HIS A 76 -2.22 6.23 7.40
CA HIS A 76 -3.39 6.97 6.93
C HIS A 76 -4.49 6.05 6.41
N ALA A 77 -4.33 4.73 6.55
CA ALA A 77 -5.34 3.75 6.22
C ALA A 77 -6.28 3.55 7.41
N LYS A 78 -7.57 3.52 7.13
CA LYS A 78 -8.62 3.15 8.07
C LYS A 78 -9.15 1.77 7.71
N HIS A 79 -9.10 0.83 8.65
CA HIS A 79 -9.81 -0.44 8.51
C HIS A 79 -11.32 -0.20 8.49
N LEU A 80 -11.99 -0.67 7.43
CA LEU A 80 -13.43 -0.70 7.27
C LEU A 80 -14.00 -2.09 7.61
N ALA A 81 -13.21 -3.14 7.37
CA ALA A 81 -13.46 -4.52 7.77
C ALA A 81 -12.11 -5.23 8.00
N ALA A 82 -12.15 -6.54 8.32
CA ALA A 82 -10.94 -7.34 8.53
C ALA A 82 -10.01 -7.36 7.31
N ASP A 83 -10.60 -7.40 6.11
CA ASP A 83 -9.92 -7.48 4.82
C ASP A 83 -10.15 -6.23 3.95
N LEU A 84 -10.63 -5.12 4.51
CA LEU A 84 -10.96 -3.92 3.73
C LEU A 84 -10.43 -2.67 4.43
N VAL A 85 -9.64 -1.89 3.71
CA VAL A 85 -9.10 -0.61 4.16
C VAL A 85 -9.50 0.53 3.24
N SER A 86 -9.53 1.74 3.80
CA SER A 86 -9.68 2.99 3.07
C SER A 86 -8.48 3.87 3.35
N ILE A 87 -7.83 4.35 2.29
CA ILE A 87 -6.77 5.34 2.37
C ILE A 87 -7.38 6.69 2.00
N THR A 88 -7.16 7.72 2.82
CA THR A 88 -7.61 9.08 2.54
C THR A 88 -6.48 10.06 2.78
N VAL A 89 -6.27 10.97 1.83
CA VAL A 89 -5.24 12.01 1.88
C VAL A 89 -5.83 13.38 1.53
N ASP A 90 -5.17 14.43 2.00
CA ASP A 90 -5.66 15.80 1.84
C ASP A 90 -5.42 16.34 0.45
N HIS A 91 -4.31 15.95 -0.19
CA HIS A 91 -3.96 16.38 -1.54
C HIS A 91 -3.29 15.28 -2.35
N VAL A 92 -3.64 15.22 -3.63
CA VAL A 92 -2.94 14.43 -4.65
C VAL A 92 -2.22 15.39 -5.60
N GLY A 93 -0.90 15.49 -5.44
CA GLY A 93 -0.07 16.55 -5.99
C GLY A 93 0.10 17.72 -4.99
N PRO A 94 0.93 18.73 -5.30
CA PRO A 94 1.25 19.82 -4.39
C PRO A 94 0.03 20.59 -3.87
N ASP A 95 -0.94 20.87 -4.75
CA ASP A 95 -2.18 21.61 -4.44
C ASP A 95 -3.41 20.94 -5.07
N GLY A 96 -3.32 19.62 -5.29
CA GLY A 96 -4.40 18.88 -5.92
C GLY A 96 -5.59 18.63 -4.99
N PRO A 97 -6.68 18.05 -5.53
CA PRO A 97 -7.84 17.71 -4.71
C PRO A 97 -7.50 16.60 -3.70
N PRO A 98 -8.32 16.44 -2.64
CA PRO A 98 -8.23 15.28 -1.75
C PRO A 98 -8.47 13.98 -2.51
N GLY A 99 -7.86 12.91 -2.02
CA GLY A 99 -7.93 11.58 -2.61
C GLY A 99 -8.44 10.55 -1.63
N SER A 100 -9.23 9.59 -2.11
CA SER A 100 -9.68 8.45 -1.32
C SER A 100 -9.73 7.19 -2.17
N TRP A 101 -9.17 6.10 -1.64
CA TRP A 101 -9.13 4.79 -2.30
C TRP A 101 -9.49 3.69 -1.32
N ARG A 102 -10.13 2.65 -1.82
CA ARG A 102 -10.44 1.44 -1.04
C ARG A 102 -9.63 0.29 -1.58
N TYR A 103 -9.17 -0.57 -0.69
CA TYR A 103 -8.41 -1.76 -1.04
C TYR A 103 -8.89 -2.95 -0.21
N ARG A 104 -9.05 -4.09 -0.87
CA ARG A 104 -9.15 -5.39 -0.21
C ARG A 104 -7.74 -5.87 0.15
N LEU A 105 -7.54 -6.32 1.38
CA LEU A 105 -6.30 -6.90 1.86
C LEU A 105 -6.32 -8.41 1.62
N LEU A 106 -5.43 -8.89 0.76
CA LEU A 106 -5.26 -10.31 0.50
C LEU A 106 -4.04 -10.84 1.27
N PRO A 107 -4.10 -12.06 1.83
CA PRO A 107 -2.90 -12.71 2.32
C PRO A 107 -1.89 -12.85 1.18
N MET A 108 -0.61 -12.74 1.51
CA MET A 108 0.47 -12.89 0.53
C MET A 108 1.62 -13.70 1.09
N ARG A 109 2.48 -14.16 0.18
CA ARG A 109 3.75 -14.81 0.49
C ARG A 109 4.83 -14.36 -0.48
N TRP A 110 6.06 -14.25 0.00
CA TRP A 110 7.20 -13.91 -0.80
C TRP A 110 7.68 -15.13 -1.60
N LYS A 111 7.78 -15.00 -2.92
CA LYS A 111 8.48 -15.96 -3.78
C LYS A 111 9.93 -15.52 -3.93
N THR A 112 10.84 -16.31 -3.40
CA THR A 112 12.28 -16.07 -3.37
C THR A 112 13.02 -17.11 -4.21
N ALA A 113 14.32 -16.91 -4.44
CA ALA A 113 15.15 -17.89 -5.15
C ALA A 113 15.21 -19.24 -4.41
N ASP A 114 15.16 -19.22 -3.07
CA ASP A 114 15.28 -20.40 -2.21
C ASP A 114 13.92 -21.02 -1.83
N GLY A 115 12.82 -20.48 -2.37
CA GLY A 115 11.47 -20.98 -2.13
C GLY A 115 10.50 -19.91 -1.62
N TRP A 116 9.59 -20.29 -0.73
CA TRP A 116 8.54 -19.43 -0.21
C TRP A 116 8.89 -18.89 1.18
N ARG A 117 8.66 -17.60 1.40
CA ARG A 117 8.79 -16.95 2.71
C ARG A 117 7.44 -16.36 3.13
N ASP A 118 6.96 -16.77 4.30
CA ASP A 118 5.74 -16.24 4.89
C ASP A 118 5.94 -14.79 5.37
N THR A 119 4.84 -14.02 5.44
CA THR A 119 4.85 -12.63 5.93
C THR A 119 3.50 -12.29 6.56
N ASP A 120 3.54 -11.37 7.53
CA ASP A 120 2.33 -10.74 8.06
C ASP A 120 1.81 -9.61 7.15
N ALA A 121 2.58 -9.23 6.14
CA ALA A 121 2.14 -8.29 5.12
C ALA A 121 0.92 -8.81 4.34
N ARG A 122 0.22 -7.87 3.72
CA ARG A 122 -0.93 -8.11 2.86
C ARG A 122 -0.73 -7.38 1.54
N LEU A 123 -1.25 -7.96 0.48
CA LEU A 123 -1.38 -7.27 -0.80
C LEU A 123 -2.71 -6.52 -0.80
N ALA A 124 -2.66 -5.20 -0.77
CA ALA A 124 -3.83 -4.33 -0.90
C ALA A 124 -4.18 -4.18 -2.38
N VAL A 125 -5.38 -4.60 -2.79
CA VAL A 125 -5.84 -4.60 -4.19
C VAL A 125 -7.14 -3.81 -4.32
N TRP A 126 -7.32 -2.99 -5.36
CA TRP A 126 -8.60 -2.34 -5.62
C TRP A 126 -9.74 -3.38 -5.62
N PRO A 127 -10.84 -3.13 -4.89
CA PRO A 127 -12.02 -3.95 -5.04
C PRO A 127 -12.64 -3.62 -6.40
N ASP A 128 -12.65 -4.57 -7.32
CA ASP A 128 -13.42 -4.48 -8.56
C ASP A 128 -14.89 -4.13 -8.30
#